data_AF-A0A6I5ITV9-F1
#
_entry.id   AF-A0A6I5ITV9-F1
#
_cell.length_a   1.000
_cell.length_b   1.000
_cell.length_c   1.000
_cell.angle_alpha   90.00
_cell.angle_beta   90.00
_cell.angle_gamma   90.00
#
_symmetry.space_group_name_H-M   'P 1'
#
loop_
_entity.id
_entity.type
_entity.pdbx_description
1 polymer ?
#
loop_
_entity_poly.entity_id
_entity_poly.type
_entity_poly.pdbx_seq_one_letter_code
_entity_poly.pdbx_strand_id
1 'polypeptide(L)'
;MRVFAITLLLLFGWLQYHLWWGKNGIVDYRLVASEIAVQEQVNHNLQLRNQEMFAEIDDLRQGLDAIEERARHELGMVKEGETFFRVVGEEARP
;
A
#
# COMPACT_ATOMS: atom_id res chain seq x y z
N MET A 1 -41.21 -9.37 -47.81
CA MET A 1 -40.26 -8.25 -47.60
C MET A 1 -40.59 -7.41 -46.37
N ARG A 2 -41.74 -6.74 -46.27
CA ARG A 2 -42.07 -5.82 -45.14
C ARG A 2 -42.10 -6.48 -43.76
N VAL A 3 -42.67 -7.69 -43.66
CA VAL A 3 -42.76 -8.41 -42.37
C VAL A 3 -41.37 -8.76 -41.83
N PHE A 4 -40.49 -9.28 -42.68
CA PHE A 4 -39.11 -9.61 -42.29
C PHE A 4 -38.35 -8.39 -41.75
N ALA A 5 -38.49 -7.24 -42.41
CA ALA A 5 -37.89 -5.99 -41.95
C ALA A 5 -38.41 -5.57 -40.57
N ILE A 6 -39.72 -5.71 -40.32
CA ILE A 6 -40.34 -5.39 -39.01
C ILE A 6 -39.82 -6.32 -37.92
N THR A 7 -39.71 -7.62 -38.19
CA THR A 7 -39.17 -8.58 -37.22
C THR A 7 -37.72 -8.26 -36.86
N LEU A 8 -36.91 -7.91 -37.86
CA LEU A 8 -35.51 -7.53 -37.66
C LEU A 8 -35.39 -6.26 -36.82
N LEU A 9 -36.28 -5.29 -37.06
CA LEU A 9 -36.31 -4.01 -36.33
C LEU A 9 -36.73 -4.22 -34.86
N LEU A 10 -37.71 -5.09 -34.60
CA LEU A 10 -38.09 -5.48 -33.24
C LEU A 10 -36.95 -6.21 -32.51
N LEU A 11 -36.27 -7.15 -33.17
CA LEU A 11 -35.13 -7.85 -32.59
C LEU A 11 -33.99 -6.87 -32.28
N PHE A 12 -33.71 -5.95 -33.20
CA PHE A 12 -32.69 -4.92 -33.00
C PHE A 12 -33.05 -4.00 -31.82
N GLY A 13 -34.30 -3.53 -31.75
CA GLY A 13 -34.79 -2.70 -30.64
C GLY A 13 -34.70 -3.42 -29.29
N TRP A 14 -35.07 -4.70 -29.24
CA TRP A 14 -34.88 -5.53 -28.04
C TRP A 14 -33.41 -5.58 -27.64
N LEU A 15 -32.51 -5.89 -28.58
CA LEU A 15 -31.09 -6.03 -28.30
C LEU A 15 -30.48 -4.72 -27.79
N GLN A 16 -30.87 -3.58 -28.39
CA GLN A 16 -30.48 -2.25 -27.92
C GLN A 16 -31.02 -2.01 -26.50
N TYR A 17 -32.30 -2.28 -26.23
CA TYR A 17 -32.86 -2.12 -24.89
C TYR A 17 -32.10 -2.97 -23.86
N HIS A 18 -31.79 -4.22 -24.20
CA HIS A 18 -31.04 -5.11 -23.31
C HIS A 18 -29.60 -4.65 -23.09
N LEU A 19 -28.94 -4.08 -24.09
CA LEU A 19 -27.57 -3.57 -23.96
C LEU A 19 -27.49 -2.33 -23.05
N TRP A 20 -28.52 -1.49 -23.07
CA TRP A 20 -28.55 -0.26 -22.26
C TRP A 20 -29.07 -0.49 -20.84
N TRP A 21 -30.12 -1.31 -20.67
CA TRP A 21 -30.79 -1.56 -19.37
C TRP A 21 -30.58 -2.97 -18.78
N GLY A 22 -29.83 -3.84 -19.47
CA GLY A 22 -29.53 -5.18 -18.97
C GLY A 22 -28.60 -5.16 -17.76
N LYS A 23 -28.59 -6.28 -17.01
CA LYS A 23 -27.78 -6.51 -15.79
C LYS A 23 -26.25 -6.49 -15.97
N ASN A 24 -25.75 -6.02 -17.12
CA ASN A 24 -24.33 -5.76 -17.42
C ASN A 24 -24.22 -4.61 -18.44
N GLY A 25 -25.18 -3.69 -18.45
CA GLY A 25 -25.28 -2.62 -19.43
C GLY A 25 -24.18 -1.56 -19.24
N ILE A 26 -23.96 -0.76 -20.29
CA ILE A 26 -22.95 0.31 -20.29
C ILE A 26 -23.11 1.29 -19.13
N VAL A 27 -24.33 1.50 -18.64
CA VAL A 27 -24.60 2.41 -17.52
C VAL A 27 -23.99 1.90 -16.22
N ASP A 28 -24.18 0.62 -15.91
CA ASP A 28 -23.69 0.01 -14.68
C ASP A 28 -22.15 -0.09 -14.68
N TYR A 29 -21.58 -0.47 -15.84
CA TYR A 29 -20.13 -0.49 -16.04
C TYR A 29 -19.50 0.89 -15.79
N ARG A 30 -20.11 1.98 -16.28
CA ARG A 30 -19.60 3.34 -16.07
C ARG A 30 -19.68 3.76 -14.60
N LEU A 31 -20.72 3.34 -13.89
CA LEU A 31 -20.89 3.67 -12.47
C LEU A 31 -19.81 2.97 -11.63
N VAL A 32 -19.66 1.65 -11.81
CA VAL A 32 -18.64 0.86 -11.11
C VAL A 32 -17.23 1.30 -11.49
N ALA A 33 -16.97 1.62 -12.76
CA ALA A 33 -15.66 2.12 -13.20
C ALA A 33 -15.30 3.46 -12.54
N SER A 34 -16.30 4.35 -12.35
CA SER A 34 -16.08 5.62 -11.65
C SER A 34 -15.76 5.42 -10.17
N GLU A 35 -16.38 4.44 -9.52
CA GLU A 35 -16.14 4.12 -8.12
C GLU A 35 -14.74 3.49 -7.93
N ILE A 36 -14.32 2.63 -8.86
CA ILE A 36 -12.96 2.07 -8.89
C ILE A 36 -11.92 3.20 -8.98
N ALA A 37 -12.12 4.16 -9.89
CA ALA A 37 -11.17 5.26 -10.07
C ALA A 37 -11.04 6.14 -8.81
N VAL A 38 -12.14 6.39 -8.10
CA VAL A 38 -12.13 7.11 -6.82
C VAL A 38 -11.38 6.30 -5.76
N GLN A 39 -11.64 5.00 -5.67
CA GLN A 39 -11.01 4.14 -4.68
C GLN A 39 -9.50 3.98 -4.92
N GLU A 40 -9.07 3.91 -6.18
CA GLU A 40 -7.65 3.89 -6.55
C GLU A 40 -6.94 5.16 -6.10
N GLN A 41 -7.56 6.33 -6.29
CA GLN A 41 -6.98 7.61 -5.85
C GLN A 41 -6.83 7.67 -4.32
N VAL A 42 -7.82 7.18 -3.57
CA VAL A 42 -7.75 7.09 -2.10
C VAL A 42 -6.64 6.14 -1.66
N ASN A 43 -6.58 4.96 -2.27
CA ASN A 43 -5.54 3.97 -1.96
C ASN A 43 -4.14 4.50 -2.24
N HIS A 44 -3.95 5.21 -3.36
CA HIS A 44 -2.66 5.81 -3.70
C HIS A 44 -2.23 6.86 -2.65
N ASN A 45 -3.16 7.70 -2.18
CA ASN A 45 -2.86 8.67 -1.13
C ASN A 45 -2.46 7.98 0.18
N LEU A 46 -3.19 6.94 0.60
CA LEU A 46 -2.87 6.17 1.79
C LEU A 46 -1.51 5.47 1.69
N GLN A 47 -1.18 4.94 0.51
CA GLN A 47 0.12 4.31 0.26
C GLN A 47 1.27 5.31 0.40
N LEU A 48 1.14 6.52 -0.16
CA LEU A 48 2.15 7.57 -0.02
C LEU A 48 2.36 7.96 1.44
N ARG A 49 1.27 8.19 2.18
CA ARG A 49 1.34 8.54 3.60
C ARG A 49 1.95 7.44 4.46
N ASN A 50 1.64 6.17 4.16
CA ASN A 50 2.27 5.04 4.83
C ASN A 50 3.77 4.99 4.55
N GLN A 51 4.21 5.23 3.30
CA GLN A 51 5.63 5.26 2.96
C GLN A 51 6.38 6.36 3.72
N GLU A 52 5.78 7.56 3.82
CA GLU A 52 6.34 8.66 4.61
C GLU A 52 6.47 8.28 6.09
N MET A 53 5.42 7.69 6.67
CA MET A 53 5.42 7.26 8.07
C MET A 53 6.45 6.16 8.35
N PHE A 54 6.64 5.21 7.43
CA PHE A 54 7.67 4.19 7.56
C PHE A 54 9.08 4.78 7.48
N ALA A 55 9.31 5.77 6.61
CA ALA A 55 10.58 6.47 6.53
C ALA A 55 10.89 7.23 7.83
N GLU A 56 9.89 7.89 8.42
CA GLU A 56 10.04 8.57 9.71
C GLU A 56 10.34 7.59 10.86
N ILE A 57 9.66 6.44 10.89
CA ILE A 57 9.95 5.38 11.86
C ILE A 57 11.39 4.87 11.69
N ASP A 58 11.87 4.67 10.47
CA ASP A 58 13.22 4.18 10.22
C ASP A 58 14.27 5.21 10.65
N ASP A 59 14.07 6.49 10.35
CA ASP A 59 14.95 7.59 10.78
C ASP A 59 15.00 7.69 12.32
N LEU A 60 13.85 7.61 12.99
CA LEU A 60 13.78 7.61 14.45
C LEU A 60 14.52 6.41 15.07
N ARG A 61 14.40 5.23 14.48
CA ARG A 61 15.12 4.03 14.95
C ARG A 61 16.62 4.16 14.77
N GLN A 62 17.08 4.60 13.60
CA GLN A 62 18.50 4.85 13.34
C GLN A 62 19.06 5.91 14.31
N GLY A 63 18.30 6.96 14.60
CA GLY A 63 18.68 7.98 15.58
C GLY A 63 18.83 7.41 17.00
N LEU A 64 17.91 6.54 17.43
CA LEU A 64 17.98 5.87 18.73
C LEU A 64 19.16 4.90 18.82
N ASP A 65 19.40 4.12 17.77
CA ASP A 65 20.54 3.18 17.71
C ASP A 65 21.88 3.93 17.77
N ALA A 66 21.99 5.08 17.09
CA ALA A 66 23.18 5.93 17.16
C ALA A 66 23.41 6.51 18.57
N ILE A 67 22.34 6.86 19.29
CA ILE A 67 22.42 7.34 20.68
C ILE A 67 22.81 6.18 21.62
N GLU A 68 22.23 4.99 21.44
CA GLU A 68 22.54 3.81 22.25
C GLU A 68 24.02 3.41 22.06
N GLU A 69 24.52 3.41 20.83
CA GLU A 69 25.91 3.09 20.53
C GLU A 69 26.88 4.06 21.21
N ARG A 70 26.55 5.36 21.20
CA ARG A 70 27.32 6.39 21.90
C ARG A 70 27.29 6.19 23.41
N ALA A 71 26.13 5.88 23.99
CA ALA A 71 26.00 5.61 25.43
C ALA A 71 26.79 4.37 25.86
N ARG A 72 26.83 3.34 25.03
CA ARG A 72 27.61 2.11 25.27
C ARG A 72 29.11 2.36 25.15
N HIS A 73 29.56 3.07 24.10
CA HIS A 73 30.99 3.29 23.84
C HIS A 73 31.62 4.39 24.70
N GLU A 74 30.96 5.55 24.84
CA GLU A 74 31.55 6.70 25.55
C GLU A 74 31.28 6.67 27.05
N LEU A 75 30.08 6.23 27.47
CA LEU A 75 29.64 6.28 28.86
C LEU A 75 29.70 4.92 29.56
N GLY A 76 30.00 3.84 28.82
CA GLY A 76 30.02 2.48 29.38
C GLY A 76 28.67 2.04 29.94
N MET A 77 27.57 2.62 29.46
CA MET A 77 26.24 2.29 29.92
C MET A 77 25.86 0.87 29.48
N VAL A 78 25.29 0.10 30.40
CA VAL A 78 24.84 -1.28 30.20
C VAL A 78 23.37 -1.37 30.56
N LYS A 79 22.56 -2.08 29.77
CA LYS A 79 21.11 -2.20 29.98
C LYS A 79 20.82 -3.11 31.18
N GLU A 80 19.69 -2.91 31.84
CA GLU A 80 19.30 -3.74 32.99
C GLU A 80 19.12 -5.20 32.54
N GLY A 81 19.84 -6.14 33.18
CA GLY A 81 19.83 -7.57 32.83
C GLY A 81 20.83 -7.99 31.74
N GLU A 82 21.66 -7.09 31.22
CA GLU A 82 22.67 -7.39 30.22
C GLU A 82 24.02 -7.79 30.87
N THR A 83 24.69 -8.81 30.32
CA THR A 83 26.03 -9.23 30.76
C THR A 83 27.10 -8.67 29.82
N PHE A 84 27.86 -7.69 30.29
CA PHE A 84 28.91 -7.02 29.50
C PHE A 84 30.25 -7.74 29.62
N PHE A 85 30.81 -8.20 28.50
CA PHE A 85 32.14 -8.81 28.43
C PHE A 85 33.13 -7.82 27.82
N ARG A 86 34.09 -7.33 28.62
CA ARG A 86 35.20 -6.53 28.12
C ARG A 86 36.43 -7.41 27.92
N VAL A 87 36.76 -7.70 26.67
CA VAL A 87 37.99 -8.42 26.32
C VAL A 87 39.15 -7.44 26.48
N VAL A 88 39.85 -7.51 27.62
CA VAL A 88 41.12 -6.80 27.80
C VAL A 88 42.18 -7.70 27.15
N GLY A 89 42.85 -7.22 26.10
CA GLY A 89 43.91 -7.97 25.45
C GLY A 89 44.96 -8.38 26.48
N GLU A 90 45.41 -9.64 26.43
CA GLU A 90 46.50 -10.12 27.26
C GLU A 90 47.67 -9.13 27.13
N GLU A 91 48.03 -8.49 28.24
CA GLU A 91 49.31 -7.82 28.36
C GLU A 91 50.37 -8.81 27.86
N ALA A 92 51.05 -8.44 26.77
CA ALA A 92 52.22 -9.13 26.29
C ALA A 92 53.16 -9.33 27.49
N ARG A 93 53.19 -10.56 27.98
CA ARG A 93 53.96 -10.99 29.14
C ARG A 93 55.45 -10.67 28.86
N PRO A 94 56.20 -10.14 29.85
CA PRO A 94 57.53 -9.54 29.67
C PRO A 94 58.56 -10.46 29.02
#